data_AF-A0A820NBR6-F1
#
_entry.id   AF-A0A820NBR6-F1
#
_cell.length_a   1.000
_cell.length_b   1.000
_cell.length_c   1.000
_cell.angle_alpha   90.00
_cell.angle_beta   90.00
_cell.angle_gamma   90.00
#
_symmetry.space_group_name_H-M   'P 1'
#
loop_
_entity.id
_entity.type
_entity.pdbx_description
1 polymer ?
#
loop_
_entity_poly.entity_id
_entity_poly.type
_entity_poly.pdbx_seq_one_letter_code
_entity_poly.pdbx_strand_id
1 'polypeptide(L)'
;MGDASRLRNPHLRAALAEAFEAILPNKQHGGGRTLNSSFAEAIFMHHPLIEHLPRVLLDVFVSIELTGQAVAFEQKFNYRRPMYEILDYFWKFDKHREQVKKLTAYAEEHIDDAEAPLVLRFINLLMNDANFLLDEALSQMARLKENQEAMDRGEWNSLPQQQRRDLENTFRHTGQIARFTNIMGVKTLIILDMLTRSIQSIFCQPAICERLALMLNYFLQHLVGPKRGNLKVRNLNEYQFEPQKLVAKVTDIYLNFAQRDEFFAAVCNDGMSYNEQLFPQAVEVLERIGHPRERIDAFLKLSEHIKLFQMAQTYHLLHSVALLALPLVSRPILTGSLFLSGLAFFCGPMYFHAIRNDPRFRLVTPYGGLLLIAGWLSIIIF
;
A
#
# COMPACT_ATOMS: atom_id res chain seq x y z
N MET A 1 -28.12 3.11 10.33
CA MET A 1 -26.99 3.78 9.65
C MET A 1 -26.68 3.22 8.26
N GLY A 2 -26.74 1.91 8.00
CA GLY A 2 -26.37 1.33 6.69
C GLY A 2 -27.45 1.30 5.61
N ASP A 3 -28.44 2.19 5.67
CA ASP A 3 -29.47 2.30 4.62
C ASP A 3 -29.73 3.77 4.34
N ALA A 4 -29.20 4.24 3.20
CA ALA A 4 -29.33 5.63 2.76
C ALA A 4 -30.79 6.01 2.45
N SER A 5 -31.66 5.04 2.13
CA SER A 5 -33.07 5.30 1.86
C SER A 5 -33.83 5.70 3.12
N ARG A 6 -33.45 5.12 4.27
CA ARG A 6 -34.07 5.36 5.59
C ARG A 6 -33.45 6.53 6.34
N LEU A 7 -32.14 6.74 6.19
CA LEU A 7 -31.43 7.86 6.80
C LEU A 7 -30.52 8.53 5.76
N ARG A 8 -31.04 9.54 5.07
CA ARG A 8 -30.33 10.23 3.98
C ARG A 8 -29.19 11.14 4.46
N ASN A 9 -29.31 11.71 5.67
CA ASN A 9 -28.35 12.69 6.18
C ASN A 9 -27.01 12.01 6.56
N PRO A 10 -25.90 12.32 5.87
CA PRO A 10 -24.62 11.67 6.11
C PRO A 10 -23.99 12.03 7.46
N HIS A 11 -24.22 13.25 7.95
CA HIS A 11 -23.74 13.70 9.26
C HIS A 11 -24.36 12.87 10.38
N LEU A 12 -25.67 12.58 10.29
CA LEU A 12 -26.36 11.71 11.26
C LEU A 12 -25.85 10.27 11.18
N ARG A 13 -25.56 9.75 9.99
CA ARG A 13 -25.00 8.41 9.83
C ARG A 13 -23.60 8.31 10.43
N ALA A 14 -22.77 9.34 10.24
CA ALA A 14 -21.44 9.43 10.85
C ALA A 14 -21.53 9.54 12.38
N ALA A 15 -22.41 10.39 12.91
CA ALA A 15 -22.65 10.50 14.35
C ALA A 15 -23.13 9.17 14.97
N LEU A 16 -23.95 8.40 14.25
CA LEU A 16 -24.32 7.04 14.69
C LEU A 16 -23.12 6.09 14.71
N ALA A 17 -22.21 6.19 13.75
CA ALA A 17 -20.97 5.41 13.76
C ALA A 17 -20.05 5.82 14.93
N GLU A 18 -19.96 7.11 15.25
CA GLU A 18 -19.24 7.61 16.44
C GLU A 18 -19.86 7.09 17.74
N ALA A 19 -21.19 7.14 17.88
CA ALA A 19 -21.88 6.59 19.04
C ALA A 19 -21.61 5.08 19.17
N PHE A 20 -21.54 4.38 18.04
CA PHE A 20 -21.24 2.96 17.98
C PHE A 20 -19.77 2.64 18.32
N GLU A 21 -18.83 3.50 17.95
CA GLU A 21 -17.42 3.44 18.37
C GLU A 21 -17.29 3.66 19.89
N ALA A 22 -18.05 4.61 20.44
CA ALA A 22 -17.99 4.97 21.87
C ALA A 22 -18.41 3.83 22.81
N ILE A 23 -19.25 2.90 22.33
CA ILE A 23 -19.68 1.74 23.11
C ILE A 23 -18.74 0.53 23.00
N LEU A 24 -17.66 0.59 22.20
CA LEU A 24 -16.72 -0.52 22.05
C LEU A 24 -16.04 -0.90 23.39
N PRO A 25 -15.94 -2.20 23.74
CA PRO A 25 -15.30 -2.65 24.98
C PRO A 25 -13.81 -2.29 25.02
N ASN A 26 -13.30 -1.97 26.22
CA ASN A 26 -11.88 -1.75 26.49
C ASN A 26 -11.19 -0.59 25.76
N LYS A 27 -11.93 0.40 25.23
CA LYS A 27 -11.32 1.71 24.98
C LYS A 27 -11.05 2.38 26.33
N GLN A 28 -9.78 2.51 26.69
CA GLN A 28 -9.33 3.44 27.73
C GLN A 28 -9.65 4.86 27.26
N HIS A 29 -10.90 5.29 27.46
CA HIS A 29 -11.25 6.69 27.35
C HIS A 29 -10.60 7.40 28.53
N GLY A 30 -9.64 8.29 28.26
CA GLY A 30 -9.05 9.13 29.28
C GLY A 30 -10.15 9.84 30.08
N GLY A 31 -10.35 9.43 31.33
CA GLY A 31 -11.12 10.14 32.34
C GLY A 31 -12.65 9.99 32.36
N GLY A 32 -13.27 9.13 31.55
CA GLY A 32 -14.74 8.99 31.51
C GLY A 32 -15.24 7.59 31.88
N ARG A 33 -16.39 7.50 32.58
CA ARG A 33 -17.06 6.24 32.98
C ARG A 33 -17.10 5.25 31.82
N THR A 34 -16.32 4.18 31.90
CA THR A 34 -16.46 3.01 31.04
C THR A 34 -17.84 2.41 31.27
N LEU A 35 -18.62 2.25 30.19
CA LEU A 35 -19.75 1.31 30.21
C LEU A 35 -19.23 -0.03 30.76
N ASN A 36 -20.03 -0.73 31.56
CA ASN A 36 -19.67 -2.06 32.06
C ASN A 36 -19.22 -2.92 30.87
N SER A 37 -17.92 -3.28 30.83
CA SER A 37 -17.30 -3.98 29.68
C SER A 37 -18.10 -5.22 29.30
N SER A 38 -18.67 -5.91 30.30
CA SER A 38 -19.53 -7.08 30.13
C SER A 38 -20.81 -6.82 29.34
N PHE A 39 -21.46 -5.67 29.53
CA PHE A 39 -22.68 -5.31 28.79
C PHE A 39 -22.34 -4.95 27.33
N ALA A 40 -21.28 -4.17 27.15
CA ALA A 40 -20.81 -3.82 25.81
C ALA A 40 -20.40 -5.08 25.03
N GLU A 41 -19.60 -5.97 25.63
CA GLU A 41 -19.22 -7.26 25.03
C GLU A 41 -20.44 -8.11 24.67
N ALA A 42 -21.48 -8.14 25.53
CA ALA A 42 -22.69 -8.90 25.24
C ALA A 42 -23.43 -8.40 23.99
N ILE A 43 -23.47 -7.09 23.72
CA ILE A 43 -24.05 -6.53 22.49
C ILE A 43 -23.27 -7.04 21.27
N PHE A 44 -21.94 -7.02 21.35
CA PHE A 44 -21.09 -7.39 20.21
C PHE A 44 -20.95 -8.90 19.98
N MET A 45 -21.29 -9.72 20.97
CA MET A 45 -21.20 -11.18 20.87
C MET A 45 -22.55 -11.87 20.67
N HIS A 46 -23.59 -11.38 21.34
CA HIS A 46 -24.84 -12.12 21.49
C HIS A 46 -26.04 -11.44 20.83
N HIS A 47 -25.92 -10.19 20.39
CA HIS A 47 -27.06 -9.51 19.77
C HIS A 47 -27.47 -10.21 18.46
N PRO A 48 -28.76 -10.53 18.25
CA PRO A 48 -29.21 -11.31 17.09
C PRO A 48 -28.83 -10.69 15.73
N LEU A 49 -28.84 -9.36 15.66
CA LEU A 49 -28.56 -8.61 14.42
C LEU A 49 -27.07 -8.31 14.20
N ILE A 50 -26.18 -8.78 15.07
CA ILE A 50 -24.76 -8.41 15.02
C ILE A 50 -24.06 -8.88 13.75
N GLU A 51 -24.58 -9.94 13.11
CA GLU A 51 -24.08 -10.47 11.84
C GLU A 51 -24.25 -9.51 10.66
N HIS A 52 -25.23 -8.61 10.71
CA HIS A 52 -25.46 -7.64 9.64
C HIS A 52 -24.49 -6.45 9.69
N LEU A 53 -23.79 -6.30 10.81
CA LEU A 53 -23.00 -5.12 11.09
C LEU A 53 -21.79 -4.94 10.16
N PRO A 54 -21.01 -5.97 9.79
CA PRO A 54 -19.94 -5.82 8.80
C PRO A 54 -20.47 -5.21 7.50
N ARG A 55 -21.57 -5.75 6.95
CA ARG A 55 -22.20 -5.20 5.74
C ARG A 55 -22.61 -3.74 5.91
N VAL A 56 -23.23 -3.41 7.05
CA VAL A 56 -23.66 -2.05 7.37
C VAL A 56 -22.47 -1.10 7.44
N LEU A 57 -21.36 -1.49 8.07
CA LEU A 57 -20.17 -0.64 8.17
C LEU A 57 -19.55 -0.37 6.81
N LEU A 58 -19.40 -1.41 5.97
CA LEU A 58 -18.89 -1.25 4.60
C LEU A 58 -19.81 -0.32 3.79
N ASP A 59 -21.13 -0.47 3.92
CA ASP A 59 -22.10 0.41 3.25
C ASP A 59 -21.96 1.87 3.68
N VAL A 60 -21.90 2.15 5.00
CA VAL A 60 -21.74 3.54 5.46
C VAL A 60 -20.41 4.10 4.96
N PHE A 61 -19.32 3.34 5.08
CA PHE A 61 -17.98 3.76 4.65
C PHE A 61 -17.96 4.20 3.19
N VAL A 62 -18.55 3.38 2.32
CA VAL A 62 -18.63 3.66 0.88
C VAL A 62 -19.62 4.79 0.59
N SER A 63 -20.77 4.82 1.27
CA SER A 63 -21.80 5.83 1.01
C SER A 63 -21.38 7.26 1.37
N ILE A 64 -20.45 7.45 2.31
CA ILE A 64 -19.86 8.76 2.62
C ILE A 64 -19.12 9.34 1.40
N GLU A 65 -18.59 8.50 0.51
CA GLU A 65 -17.97 9.01 -0.71
C GLU A 65 -19.00 9.64 -1.66
N LEU A 66 -20.17 9.01 -1.76
CA LEU A 66 -21.26 9.37 -2.67
C LEU A 66 -22.07 10.61 -2.23
N THR A 67 -21.76 11.23 -1.09
CA THR A 67 -22.50 12.40 -0.59
C THR A 67 -22.20 13.70 -1.36
N GLY A 68 -21.35 13.65 -2.40
CA GLY A 68 -21.08 14.77 -3.29
C GLY A 68 -20.54 16.00 -2.56
N GLN A 69 -21.07 17.19 -2.87
CA GLN A 69 -20.69 18.47 -2.26
C GLN A 69 -21.20 18.68 -0.82
N ALA A 70 -22.02 17.76 -0.28
CA ALA A 70 -22.58 17.92 1.06
C ALA A 70 -21.54 17.77 2.18
N VAL A 71 -20.39 17.15 1.90
CA VAL A 71 -19.31 16.92 2.87
C VAL A 71 -17.98 17.29 2.23
N ALA A 72 -17.23 18.19 2.87
CA ALA A 72 -15.90 18.55 2.42
C ALA A 72 -14.99 17.30 2.38
N PHE A 73 -14.09 17.21 1.41
CA PHE A 73 -13.27 16.03 1.19
C PHE A 73 -12.51 15.59 2.46
N GLU A 74 -11.86 16.52 3.15
CA GLU A 74 -11.14 16.25 4.41
C GLU A 74 -12.07 15.76 5.53
N GLN A 75 -13.32 16.22 5.55
CA GLN A 75 -14.32 15.82 6.55
C GLN A 75 -14.78 14.37 6.34
N LYS A 76 -14.67 13.81 5.13
CA LYS A 76 -15.00 12.41 4.85
C LYS A 76 -14.13 11.45 5.67
N PHE A 77 -12.85 11.76 5.86
CA PHE A 77 -11.94 10.95 6.69
C PHE A 77 -12.35 10.95 8.15
N ASN A 78 -12.80 12.09 8.68
CA ASN A 78 -13.35 12.17 10.03
C ASN A 78 -14.56 11.26 10.20
N TYR A 79 -15.44 11.17 9.18
CA TYR A 79 -16.62 10.32 9.24
C TYR A 79 -16.30 8.84 9.11
N ARG A 80 -15.18 8.49 8.45
CA ARG A 80 -14.69 7.11 8.37
C ARG A 80 -13.89 6.68 9.59
N ARG A 81 -13.29 7.62 10.34
CA ARG A 81 -12.47 7.31 11.54
C ARG A 81 -13.13 6.31 12.50
N PRO A 82 -14.41 6.45 12.88
CA PRO A 82 -15.08 5.49 13.75
C PRO A 82 -15.14 4.08 13.15
N MET A 83 -15.28 3.97 11.83
CA MET A 83 -15.42 2.67 11.15
C MET A 83 -14.13 1.88 11.16
N TYR A 84 -12.97 2.54 11.05
CA TYR A 84 -11.67 1.86 11.19
C TYR A 84 -11.55 1.17 12.55
N GLU A 85 -11.96 1.86 13.62
CA GLU A 85 -11.94 1.33 15.00
C GLU A 85 -12.89 0.15 15.19
N ILE A 86 -14.11 0.30 14.66
CA ILE A 86 -15.15 -0.71 14.76
C ILE A 86 -14.75 -1.96 13.94
N LEU A 87 -14.21 -1.78 12.73
CA LEU A 87 -13.73 -2.88 11.89
C LEU A 87 -12.56 -3.62 12.56
N ASP A 88 -11.59 -2.89 13.12
CA ASP A 88 -10.45 -3.49 13.84
C ASP A 88 -10.91 -4.36 15.02
N TYR A 89 -11.88 -3.86 15.80
CA TYR A 89 -12.45 -4.61 16.90
C TYR A 89 -13.18 -5.88 16.43
N PHE A 90 -14.05 -5.76 15.42
CA PHE A 90 -14.85 -6.91 14.96
C PHE A 90 -14.09 -7.97 14.26
N TRP A 91 -12.97 -7.61 13.65
CA TRP A 91 -12.13 -8.58 12.98
C TRP A 91 -11.53 -9.59 13.93
N LYS A 92 -11.65 -9.43 15.26
CA LYS A 92 -11.26 -10.42 16.26
C LYS A 92 -12.21 -11.63 16.32
N PHE A 93 -13.45 -11.50 15.84
CA PHE A 93 -14.47 -12.55 15.92
C PHE A 93 -14.67 -13.25 14.56
N ASP A 94 -14.59 -14.58 14.55
CA ASP A 94 -14.80 -15.41 13.34
C ASP A 94 -16.12 -15.11 12.65
N LYS A 95 -17.19 -14.95 13.44
CA LYS A 95 -18.54 -14.71 12.94
C LYS A 95 -18.62 -13.50 12.00
N HIS A 96 -17.89 -12.43 12.30
CA HIS A 96 -17.85 -11.23 11.46
C HIS A 96 -16.95 -11.41 10.24
N ARG A 97 -15.81 -12.10 10.40
CA ARG A 97 -14.91 -12.43 9.29
C ARG A 97 -15.64 -13.27 8.22
N GLU A 98 -16.45 -14.24 8.64
CA GLU A 98 -17.24 -15.07 7.73
C GLU A 98 -18.29 -14.27 6.95
N GLN A 99 -18.89 -13.25 7.55
CA GLN A 99 -19.83 -12.38 6.83
C GLN A 99 -19.12 -11.56 5.74
N VAL A 100 -17.91 -11.07 6.02
CA VAL A 100 -17.12 -10.38 4.98
C VAL A 100 -16.69 -11.34 3.87
N LYS A 101 -16.29 -12.57 4.20
CA LYS A 101 -16.00 -13.61 3.19
C LYS A 101 -17.21 -13.91 2.30
N LYS A 102 -18.42 -14.01 2.86
CA LYS A 102 -19.66 -14.18 2.07
C LYS A 102 -19.90 -13.02 1.11
N LEU A 103 -19.70 -11.78 1.57
CA LEU A 103 -19.81 -10.60 0.71
C LEU A 103 -18.71 -10.58 -0.36
N THR A 104 -17.52 -11.09 -0.07
CA THR A 104 -16.44 -11.24 -1.04
C THR A 104 -16.78 -12.28 -2.10
N ALA A 105 -17.24 -13.47 -1.72
CA ALA A 105 -17.64 -14.50 -2.67
C ALA A 105 -18.73 -14.00 -3.62
N TYR A 106 -19.74 -13.29 -3.09
CA TYR A 106 -20.73 -12.62 -3.91
C TYR A 106 -20.10 -11.62 -4.89
N ALA A 107 -19.12 -10.84 -4.44
CA ALA A 107 -18.45 -9.84 -5.27
C ALA A 107 -17.61 -10.45 -6.40
N GLU A 108 -17.04 -11.64 -6.18
CA GLU A 108 -16.28 -12.38 -7.19
C GLU A 108 -17.17 -12.92 -8.30
N GLU A 109 -18.38 -13.37 -7.96
CA GLU A 109 -19.38 -13.84 -8.93
C GLU A 109 -20.00 -12.70 -9.77
N HIS A 110 -19.98 -11.47 -9.23
CA HIS A 110 -20.66 -10.29 -9.79
C HIS A 110 -19.65 -9.19 -10.17
N ILE A 111 -18.43 -9.55 -10.55
CA ILE A 111 -17.36 -8.58 -10.83
C ILE A 111 -17.64 -7.75 -12.10
N ASP A 112 -18.35 -8.34 -13.06
CA ASP A 112 -18.70 -7.74 -14.36
C ASP A 112 -20.05 -7.01 -14.34
N ASP A 113 -20.70 -6.93 -13.18
CA ASP A 113 -21.96 -6.20 -13.03
C ASP A 113 -21.78 -4.70 -13.31
N ALA A 114 -22.83 -4.06 -13.83
CA ALA A 114 -22.81 -2.62 -14.12
C ALA A 114 -22.53 -1.77 -12.86
N GLU A 115 -23.01 -2.21 -11.70
CA GLU A 115 -22.69 -1.61 -10.41
C GLU A 115 -21.72 -2.52 -9.65
N ALA A 116 -20.51 -2.02 -9.39
CA ALA A 116 -19.52 -2.77 -8.64
C ALA A 116 -20.07 -3.20 -7.25
N PRO A 117 -19.92 -4.48 -6.87
CA PRO A 117 -20.29 -4.99 -5.56
C PRO A 117 -19.71 -4.19 -4.38
N LEU A 118 -20.40 -4.22 -3.24
CA LEU A 118 -20.06 -3.41 -2.06
C LEU A 118 -18.61 -3.58 -1.59
N VAL A 119 -18.12 -4.83 -1.51
CA VAL A 119 -16.75 -5.12 -1.05
C VAL A 119 -15.71 -4.58 -2.02
N LEU A 120 -15.96 -4.67 -3.33
CA LEU A 120 -15.08 -4.11 -4.36
C LEU A 120 -15.01 -2.60 -4.27
N ARG A 121 -16.16 -1.92 -4.12
CA ARG A 121 -16.21 -0.47 -3.89
C ARG A 121 -15.47 -0.07 -2.62
N PHE A 122 -15.64 -0.84 -1.55
CA PHE A 122 -14.94 -0.62 -0.29
C PHE A 122 -13.43 -0.76 -0.42
N ILE A 123 -12.94 -1.85 -1.01
CA ILE A 123 -11.50 -2.08 -1.23
C ILE A 123 -10.90 -0.97 -2.10
N ASN A 124 -11.58 -0.61 -3.19
CA ASN A 124 -11.14 0.46 -4.07
C ASN A 124 -11.03 1.81 -3.35
N LEU A 125 -12.03 2.12 -2.53
CA LEU A 125 -12.02 3.35 -1.72
C LEU A 125 -10.96 3.31 -0.63
N LEU A 126 -10.73 2.15 0.00
CA LEU A 126 -9.69 1.97 1.01
C LEU A 126 -8.28 2.17 0.43
N MET A 127 -8.00 1.64 -0.77
CA MET A 127 -6.74 1.88 -1.48
C MET A 127 -6.59 3.35 -1.89
N ASN A 128 -7.67 4.01 -2.32
CA ASN A 128 -7.65 5.44 -2.62
C ASN A 128 -7.35 6.28 -1.37
N ASP A 129 -7.98 5.94 -0.24
CA ASP A 129 -7.72 6.58 1.05
C ASP A 129 -6.26 6.37 1.48
N ALA A 130 -5.72 5.16 1.30
CA ALA A 130 -4.33 4.86 1.64
C ALA A 130 -3.36 5.74 0.84
N ASN A 131 -3.56 5.85 -0.48
CA ASN A 131 -2.74 6.69 -1.36
C ASN A 131 -2.81 8.15 -0.93
N PHE A 132 -4.01 8.70 -0.81
CA PHE A 132 -4.21 10.09 -0.43
C PHE A 132 -3.60 10.40 0.94
N LEU A 133 -3.87 9.57 1.95
CA LEU A 133 -3.41 9.80 3.31
C LEU A 133 -1.90 9.72 3.42
N LEU A 134 -1.24 8.82 2.68
CA LEU A 134 0.23 8.77 2.67
C LEU A 134 0.80 10.01 1.97
N ASP A 135 0.28 10.41 0.81
CA ASP A 135 0.76 11.60 0.10
C ASP A 135 0.62 12.86 0.95
N GLU A 136 -0.54 13.03 1.56
CA GLU A 136 -0.82 14.16 2.43
C GLU A 136 0.07 14.12 3.67
N ALA A 137 0.23 12.96 4.31
CA ALA A 137 1.17 12.78 5.43
C ALA A 137 2.59 13.21 5.05
N LEU A 138 3.15 12.67 3.97
CA LEU A 138 4.52 12.96 3.55
C LEU A 138 4.70 14.43 3.14
N SER A 139 3.73 15.00 2.43
CA SER A 139 3.71 16.41 2.03
C SER A 139 3.72 17.32 3.25
N GLN A 140 2.84 17.06 4.24
CA GLN A 140 2.76 17.86 5.46
C GLN A 140 4.03 17.71 6.32
N MET A 141 4.61 16.51 6.40
CA MET A 141 5.89 16.29 7.11
C MET A 141 7.06 17.04 6.45
N ALA A 142 7.11 17.09 5.11
CA ALA A 142 8.10 17.89 4.39
C ALA A 142 7.92 19.39 4.64
N ARG A 143 6.68 19.90 4.60
CA ARG A 143 6.37 21.31 4.92
C ARG A 143 6.74 21.67 6.36
N LEU A 144 6.48 20.78 7.31
CA LEU A 144 6.89 20.99 8.72
C LEU A 144 8.41 21.10 8.82
N LYS A 145 9.16 20.27 8.09
CA LYS A 145 10.62 20.33 8.06
C LYS A 145 11.12 21.66 7.51
N GLU A 146 10.60 22.08 6.36
CA GLU A 146 10.98 23.35 5.74
C GLU A 146 10.71 24.55 6.66
N ASN A 147 9.56 24.55 7.34
CA ASN A 147 9.23 25.59 8.33
C ASN A 147 10.15 25.55 9.55
N GLN A 148 10.48 24.37 10.09
CA GLN A 148 11.42 24.24 11.21
C GLN A 148 12.82 24.73 10.83
N GLU A 149 13.30 24.42 9.63
CA GLU A 149 14.59 24.90 9.15
C GLU A 149 14.59 26.43 8.92
N ALA A 150 13.48 27.01 8.43
CA ALA A 150 13.34 28.46 8.31
C ALA A 150 13.34 29.17 9.68
N MET A 151 12.71 28.57 10.70
CA MET A 151 12.80 29.06 12.08
C MET A 151 14.24 29.02 12.60
N ASP A 152 14.95 27.92 12.35
CA ASP A 152 16.34 27.74 12.79
C ASP A 152 17.32 28.73 12.13
N ARG A 153 17.07 29.08 10.86
CA ARG A 153 17.81 30.13 10.14
C ARG A 153 17.48 31.54 10.62
N GLY A 154 16.52 31.70 11.54
CA GLY A 154 16.12 32.98 12.09
C GLY A 154 15.27 33.82 11.14
N GLU A 155 14.77 33.25 10.04
CA GLU A 155 13.94 33.97 9.04
C GLU A 155 12.65 34.51 9.68
N TRP A 156 12.11 33.81 10.67
CA TRP A 156 10.90 34.24 11.36
C TRP A 156 11.15 35.45 12.25
N ASN A 157 12.38 35.61 12.74
CA ASN A 157 12.76 36.69 13.64
C ASN A 157 12.90 38.03 12.93
N SER A 158 13.16 38.03 11.62
CA SER A 158 13.25 39.24 10.80
C SER A 158 11.89 39.74 10.30
N LEU A 159 10.83 38.92 10.41
CA LEU A 159 9.50 39.28 9.93
C LEU A 159 8.72 40.18 10.92
N PRO A 160 7.82 41.04 10.41
CA PRO A 160 6.85 41.78 11.22
C PRO A 160 6.00 40.87 12.11
N GLN A 161 5.58 41.39 13.26
CA GLN A 161 4.87 40.62 14.28
C GLN A 161 3.59 39.94 13.75
N GLN A 162 2.83 40.60 12.87
CA GLN A 162 1.61 40.02 12.29
C GLN A 162 1.92 38.82 11.40
N GLN A 163 2.88 38.96 10.47
CA GLN A 163 3.28 37.87 9.58
C GLN A 163 3.87 36.69 10.35
N ARG A 164 4.62 36.95 11.44
CA ARG A 164 5.11 35.89 12.32
C ARG A 164 3.97 35.11 12.97
N ARG A 165 2.94 35.80 13.50
CA ARG A 165 1.76 35.15 14.08
C ARG A 165 1.00 34.30 13.05
N ASP A 166 0.87 34.79 11.83
CA ASP A 166 0.19 34.05 10.75
C ASP A 166 0.96 32.78 10.35
N LEU A 167 2.30 32.86 10.29
CA LEU A 167 3.18 31.70 10.07
C LEU A 167 3.11 30.70 11.23
N GLU A 168 3.12 31.17 12.48
CA GLU A 168 2.96 30.32 13.67
C GLU A 168 1.61 29.57 13.66
N ASN A 169 0.52 30.26 13.31
CA ASN A 169 -0.80 29.66 13.19
C ASN A 169 -0.83 28.61 12.08
N THR A 170 -0.24 28.92 10.92
CA THR A 170 -0.14 28.00 9.79
C THR A 170 0.66 26.76 10.19
N PHE A 171 1.81 26.93 10.84
CA PHE A 171 2.64 25.82 11.31
C PHE A 171 1.92 24.91 12.30
N ARG A 172 1.18 25.49 13.26
CA ARG A 172 0.34 24.71 14.19
C ARG A 172 -0.74 23.94 13.46
N HIS A 173 -1.41 24.57 12.48
CA HIS A 173 -2.45 23.94 11.68
C HIS A 173 -1.90 22.78 10.82
N THR A 174 -0.78 23.00 10.12
CA THR A 174 -0.02 21.96 9.41
C THR A 174 0.34 20.79 10.34
N GLY A 175 0.78 21.07 11.57
CA GLY A 175 1.08 20.04 12.57
C GLY A 175 -0.14 19.19 12.94
N GLN A 176 -1.31 19.81 13.09
CA GLN A 176 -2.56 19.09 13.37
C GLN A 176 -2.99 18.20 12.20
N ILE A 177 -2.92 18.71 10.96
CA ILE A 177 -3.23 17.93 9.76
C ILE A 177 -2.26 16.76 9.63
N ALA A 178 -0.95 16.99 9.75
CA ALA A 178 0.07 15.95 9.68
C ALA A 178 -0.22 14.84 10.70
N ARG A 179 -0.52 15.21 11.95
CA ARG A 179 -0.88 14.24 12.99
C ARG A 179 -2.10 13.41 12.59
N PHE A 180 -3.16 14.06 12.10
CA PHE A 180 -4.38 13.38 11.70
C PHE A 180 -4.13 12.40 10.53
N THR A 181 -3.45 12.85 9.47
CA THR A 181 -3.18 12.02 8.29
C THR A 181 -2.26 10.86 8.61
N ASN A 182 -1.26 11.04 9.47
CA ASN A 182 -0.40 9.96 9.96
C ASN A 182 -1.20 8.88 10.71
N ILE A 183 -2.06 9.27 11.65
CA ILE A 183 -2.91 8.33 12.41
C ILE A 183 -3.84 7.57 11.45
N MET A 184 -4.51 8.29 10.55
CA MET A 184 -5.45 7.69 9.61
C MET A 184 -4.73 6.77 8.63
N GLY A 185 -3.58 7.16 8.07
CA GLY A 185 -2.80 6.34 7.15
C GLY A 185 -2.37 5.00 7.77
N VAL A 186 -1.93 5.02 9.05
CA VAL A 186 -1.62 3.79 9.79
C VAL A 186 -2.86 2.91 9.95
N LYS A 187 -4.00 3.48 10.36
CA LYS A 187 -5.26 2.73 10.52
C LYS A 187 -5.74 2.11 9.21
N THR A 188 -5.63 2.85 8.11
CA THR A 188 -5.98 2.38 6.76
C THR A 188 -5.11 1.18 6.37
N LEU A 189 -3.80 1.25 6.58
CA LEU A 189 -2.90 0.12 6.31
C LEU A 189 -3.15 -1.09 7.20
N ILE A 190 -3.54 -0.89 8.46
CA ILE A 190 -3.92 -2.00 9.36
C ILE A 190 -5.14 -2.73 8.79
N ILE A 191 -6.21 -2.00 8.42
CA ILE A 191 -7.39 -2.62 7.83
C ILE A 191 -7.05 -3.30 6.50
N LEU A 192 -6.20 -2.69 5.66
CA LEU A 192 -5.77 -3.30 4.41
C LEU A 192 -4.97 -4.60 4.64
N ASP A 193 -4.02 -4.62 5.57
CA ASP A 193 -3.29 -5.83 5.98
C ASP A 193 -4.24 -6.92 6.50
N MET A 194 -5.26 -6.53 7.28
CA MET A 194 -6.26 -7.46 7.79
C MET A 194 -7.13 -8.07 6.68
N LEU A 195 -7.55 -7.27 5.71
CA LEU A 195 -8.34 -7.75 4.55
C LEU A 195 -7.50 -8.65 3.65
N THR A 196 -6.28 -8.23 3.33
CA THR A 196 -5.39 -8.98 2.44
C THR A 196 -4.98 -10.33 3.02
N ARG A 197 -5.01 -10.52 4.35
CA ARG A 197 -4.86 -11.85 4.99
C ARG A 197 -6.10 -12.74 4.86
N SER A 198 -7.30 -12.17 5.00
CA SER A 198 -8.54 -12.96 5.12
C SER A 198 -9.22 -13.26 3.79
N ILE A 199 -9.12 -12.36 2.81
CA ILE A 199 -9.85 -12.42 1.54
C ILE A 199 -8.88 -12.26 0.35
N GLN A 200 -7.86 -13.09 0.27
CA GLN A 200 -6.78 -12.98 -0.73
C GLN A 200 -7.28 -13.05 -2.19
N SER A 201 -8.32 -13.84 -2.46
CA SER A 201 -8.79 -14.14 -3.83
C SER A 201 -9.22 -12.89 -4.59
N ILE A 202 -9.98 -11.99 -3.95
CA ILE A 202 -10.42 -10.74 -4.58
C ILE A 202 -9.23 -9.82 -4.93
N PHE A 203 -8.17 -9.82 -4.13
CA PHE A 203 -6.97 -9.02 -4.40
C PHE A 203 -6.11 -9.60 -5.52
N CYS A 204 -6.28 -10.88 -5.87
CA CYS A 204 -5.60 -11.50 -7.00
C CYS A 204 -6.30 -11.22 -8.35
N GLN A 205 -7.45 -10.54 -8.34
CA GLN A 205 -8.12 -10.11 -9.58
C GLN A 205 -7.23 -9.10 -10.32
N PRO A 206 -7.02 -9.21 -11.65
CA PRO A 206 -5.99 -8.46 -12.37
C PRO A 206 -5.96 -6.95 -12.07
N ALA A 207 -7.10 -6.27 -12.16
CA ALA A 207 -7.20 -4.83 -11.95
C ALA A 207 -6.91 -4.38 -10.50
N ILE A 208 -7.22 -5.22 -9.50
CA ILE A 208 -6.99 -4.91 -8.08
C ILE A 208 -5.55 -5.26 -7.71
N CYS A 209 -5.07 -6.39 -8.21
CA CYS A 209 -3.73 -6.90 -8.01
C CYS A 209 -2.68 -5.91 -8.51
N GLU A 210 -2.85 -5.40 -9.74
CA GLU A 210 -1.98 -4.39 -10.33
C GLU A 210 -1.97 -3.10 -9.50
N ARG A 211 -3.16 -2.58 -9.15
CA ARG A 211 -3.27 -1.35 -8.34
C ARG A 211 -2.67 -1.52 -6.95
N LEU A 212 -2.86 -2.67 -6.31
CA LEU A 212 -2.27 -2.96 -5.01
C LEU A 212 -0.74 -3.00 -5.10
N ALA A 213 -0.19 -3.69 -6.09
CA ALA A 213 1.26 -3.77 -6.31
C ALA A 213 1.89 -2.39 -6.54
N LEU A 214 1.29 -1.57 -7.43
CA LEU A 214 1.73 -0.20 -7.70
C LEU A 214 1.71 0.66 -6.43
N MET A 215 0.62 0.60 -5.65
CA MET A 215 0.50 1.33 -4.40
C MET A 215 1.57 0.93 -3.38
N LEU A 216 1.82 -0.37 -3.21
CA LEU A 216 2.82 -0.85 -2.26
C LEU A 216 4.25 -0.43 -2.67
N ASN A 217 4.58 -0.52 -3.97
CA ASN A 217 5.88 -0.08 -4.49
C ASN A 217 6.06 1.43 -4.25
N TYR A 218 5.03 2.21 -4.57
CA TYR A 218 4.98 3.65 -4.31
C TYR A 218 5.22 3.96 -2.84
N PHE A 219 4.55 3.26 -1.92
CA PHE A 219 4.71 3.47 -0.48
C PHE A 219 6.13 3.18 -0.01
N LEU A 220 6.71 2.04 -0.42
CA LEU A 220 8.11 1.75 -0.08
C LEU A 220 9.04 2.82 -0.65
N GLN A 221 8.85 3.25 -1.90
CA GLN A 221 9.76 4.21 -2.54
C GLN A 221 9.82 5.53 -1.77
N HIS A 222 8.67 5.99 -1.28
CA HIS A 222 8.57 7.21 -0.52
C HIS A 222 9.03 7.07 0.94
N LEU A 223 8.91 5.88 1.54
CA LEU A 223 9.30 5.63 2.93
C LEU A 223 10.79 5.31 3.09
N VAL A 224 11.38 4.54 2.17
CA VAL A 224 12.78 4.07 2.29
C VAL A 224 13.71 4.63 1.23
N GLY A 225 13.19 5.22 0.16
CA GLY A 225 13.99 5.75 -0.94
C GLY A 225 14.76 7.04 -0.61
N PRO A 226 15.36 7.69 -1.62
CA PRO A 226 16.32 8.78 -1.43
C PRO A 226 15.73 10.00 -0.70
N LYS A 227 14.42 10.23 -0.84
CA LYS A 227 13.72 11.35 -0.21
C LYS A 227 13.36 11.11 1.26
N ARG A 228 13.68 9.95 1.86
CA ARG A 228 13.35 9.63 3.26
C ARG A 228 13.89 10.67 4.27
N GLY A 229 15.02 11.30 3.95
CA GLY A 229 15.62 12.36 4.78
C GLY A 229 14.75 13.62 4.90
N ASN A 230 13.83 13.85 3.97
CA ASN A 230 12.91 14.99 4.00
C ASN A 230 11.80 14.83 5.03
N LEU A 231 11.65 13.63 5.60
CA LEU A 231 10.61 13.30 6.57
C LEU A 231 11.08 13.45 8.02
N LYS A 232 12.37 13.79 8.23
CA LYS A 232 12.96 13.92 9.56
C LYS A 232 12.72 15.31 10.13
N VAL A 233 11.64 15.47 10.87
CA VAL A 233 11.32 16.65 11.69
C VAL A 233 11.69 16.43 13.15
N ARG A 234 11.84 17.53 13.89
CA ARG A 234 11.88 17.50 15.36
C ARG A 234 10.54 17.00 15.90
N ASN A 235 10.57 16.27 17.02
CA ASN A 235 9.38 15.77 17.73
C ASN A 235 8.44 14.90 16.87
N LEU A 236 8.96 13.91 16.13
CA LEU A 236 8.16 12.96 15.34
C LEU A 236 6.94 12.35 16.08
N ASN A 237 7.09 12.11 17.39
CA ASN A 237 6.02 11.57 18.24
C ASN A 237 4.82 12.52 18.40
N GLU A 238 5.03 13.83 18.35
CA GLU A 238 3.96 14.83 18.40
C GLU A 238 3.01 14.67 17.21
N TYR A 239 3.59 14.39 16.05
CA TYR A 239 2.87 14.18 14.80
C TYR A 239 2.46 12.72 14.57
N GLN A 240 2.71 11.82 15.53
CA GLN A 240 2.39 10.39 15.42
C GLN A 240 2.95 9.74 14.14
N PHE A 241 4.10 10.21 13.67
CA PHE A 241 4.72 9.71 12.44
C PHE A 241 5.72 8.59 12.76
N GLU A 242 5.35 7.35 12.44
CA GLU A 242 6.16 6.16 12.67
C GLU A 242 6.45 5.44 11.34
N PRO A 243 7.32 6.02 10.47
CA PRO A 243 7.55 5.51 9.12
C PRO A 243 8.07 4.08 9.10
N GLN A 244 8.80 3.65 10.13
CA GLN A 244 9.30 2.28 10.22
C GLN A 244 8.15 1.27 10.42
N LYS A 245 7.09 1.64 11.15
CA LYS A 245 5.89 0.79 11.29
C LYS A 245 5.09 0.73 10.00
N LEU A 246 5.04 1.83 9.25
CA LEU A 246 4.45 1.85 7.91
C LEU A 246 5.19 0.88 6.97
N VAL A 247 6.53 0.92 6.97
CA VAL A 247 7.35 -0.03 6.19
C VAL A 247 7.03 -1.47 6.60
N ALA A 248 7.01 -1.78 7.90
CA ALA A 248 6.66 -3.12 8.38
C ALA A 248 5.29 -3.59 7.87
N LYS A 249 4.27 -2.73 7.93
CA LYS A 249 2.93 -3.06 7.44
C LYS A 249 2.87 -3.24 5.93
N VAL A 250 3.53 -2.38 5.17
CA VAL A 250 3.62 -2.51 3.72
C VAL A 250 4.30 -3.83 3.36
N THR A 251 5.43 -4.18 4.00
CA THR A 251 6.12 -5.46 3.77
C THR A 251 5.29 -6.67 4.17
N ASP A 252 4.52 -6.60 5.26
CA ASP A 252 3.59 -7.67 5.63
C ASP A 252 2.51 -7.90 4.56
N ILE A 253 2.02 -6.83 3.91
CA ILE A 253 1.05 -6.94 2.81
C ILE A 253 1.68 -7.63 1.60
N TYR A 254 2.93 -7.31 1.23
CA TYR A 254 3.64 -8.07 0.18
C TYR A 254 3.69 -9.57 0.51
N LEU A 255 4.03 -9.89 1.76
CA LEU A 255 4.18 -11.28 2.20
C LEU A 255 2.86 -12.05 2.20
N ASN A 256 1.71 -11.37 2.33
CA ASN A 256 0.40 -12.02 2.20
C ASN A 256 0.18 -12.62 0.80
N PHE A 257 0.89 -12.11 -0.23
CA PHE A 257 0.78 -12.54 -1.62
C PHE A 257 2.08 -13.08 -2.22
N ALA A 258 3.12 -13.32 -1.41
CA ALA A 258 4.44 -13.75 -1.90
C ALA A 258 4.44 -15.07 -2.69
N GLN A 259 3.38 -15.88 -2.57
CA GLN A 259 3.20 -17.15 -3.29
C GLN A 259 2.24 -17.04 -4.49
N ARG A 260 1.77 -15.83 -4.83
CA ARG A 260 0.83 -15.59 -5.93
C ARG A 260 1.61 -15.06 -7.14
N ASP A 261 1.64 -15.83 -8.22
CA ASP A 261 2.35 -15.49 -9.45
C ASP A 261 1.81 -14.18 -10.06
N GLU A 262 0.49 -13.94 -9.95
CA GLU A 262 -0.18 -12.74 -10.45
C GLU A 262 0.33 -11.48 -9.75
N PHE A 263 0.49 -11.54 -8.43
CA PHE A 263 0.99 -10.43 -7.63
C PHE A 263 2.47 -10.20 -7.83
N PHE A 264 3.26 -11.28 -7.91
CA PHE A 264 4.68 -11.19 -8.23
C PHE A 264 4.91 -10.50 -9.58
N ALA A 265 4.16 -10.90 -10.62
CA ALA A 265 4.23 -10.26 -11.93
C ALA A 265 3.81 -8.79 -11.88
N ALA A 266 2.74 -8.46 -11.16
CA ALA A 266 2.28 -7.08 -11.00
C ALA A 266 3.34 -6.18 -10.31
N VAL A 267 4.01 -6.69 -9.28
CA VAL A 267 5.09 -5.96 -8.58
C VAL A 267 6.29 -5.72 -9.50
N CYS A 268 6.65 -6.69 -10.32
CA CYS A 268 7.80 -6.57 -11.22
C CYS A 268 7.53 -5.68 -12.44
N ASN A 269 6.29 -5.61 -12.91
CA ASN A 269 5.89 -4.83 -14.08
C ASN A 269 5.75 -3.32 -13.80
N ASP A 270 5.88 -2.90 -12.54
CA ASP A 270 5.88 -1.49 -12.17
C ASP A 270 7.17 -0.79 -12.63
N GLY A 271 7.08 -0.07 -13.74
CA GLY A 271 8.18 0.75 -14.27
C GLY A 271 8.35 2.12 -13.61
N MET A 272 7.44 2.54 -12.71
CA MET A 272 7.45 3.90 -12.14
C MET A 272 8.10 3.97 -10.76
N SER A 273 7.74 3.06 -9.86
CA SER A 273 8.16 3.14 -8.46
C SER A 273 9.28 2.17 -8.08
N TYR A 274 9.50 1.12 -8.87
CA TYR A 274 10.55 0.17 -8.58
C TYR A 274 11.98 0.76 -8.73
N ASN A 275 12.87 0.42 -7.79
CA ASN A 275 14.31 0.64 -7.86
C ASN A 275 15.03 -0.57 -7.24
N GLU A 276 16.20 -0.97 -7.77
CA GLU A 276 17.02 -2.08 -7.27
C GLU A 276 17.35 -2.00 -5.77
N GLN A 277 17.40 -0.79 -5.20
CA GLN A 277 17.69 -0.58 -3.78
C GLN A 277 16.45 -0.58 -2.88
N LEU A 278 15.24 -0.58 -3.46
CA LEU A 278 13.98 -0.41 -2.75
C LEU A 278 13.77 -1.47 -1.67
N PHE A 279 13.83 -2.74 -2.06
CA PHE A 279 13.61 -3.88 -1.17
C PHE A 279 14.77 -4.07 -0.17
N PRO A 280 16.06 -3.98 -0.56
CA PRO A 280 17.17 -4.00 0.39
C PRO A 280 17.09 -2.92 1.47
N GLN A 281 16.71 -1.68 1.12
CA GLN A 281 16.54 -0.59 2.09
C GLN A 281 15.37 -0.85 3.03
N ALA A 282 14.28 -1.46 2.55
CA ALA A 282 13.19 -1.88 3.41
C ALA A 282 13.65 -2.96 4.41
N VAL A 283 14.45 -3.94 3.98
CA VAL A 283 15.02 -4.97 4.88
C VAL A 283 15.87 -4.33 6.00
N GLU A 284 16.76 -3.39 5.66
CA GLU A 284 17.56 -2.67 6.66
C GLU A 284 16.67 -2.00 7.73
N VAL A 285 15.54 -1.42 7.30
CA VAL A 285 14.57 -0.81 8.22
C VAL A 285 13.91 -1.87 9.11
N LEU A 286 13.52 -3.02 8.55
CA LEU A 286 12.90 -4.13 9.29
C LEU A 286 13.84 -4.73 10.34
N GLU A 287 15.11 -4.91 9.99
CA GLU A 287 16.14 -5.39 10.90
C GLU A 287 16.34 -4.42 12.07
N ARG A 288 16.42 -3.12 11.77
CA ARG A 288 16.62 -2.08 12.78
C ARG A 288 15.50 -1.99 13.80
N ILE A 289 14.25 -2.25 13.40
CA ILE A 289 13.10 -2.26 14.32
C ILE A 289 12.85 -3.61 14.99
N GLY A 290 13.63 -4.65 14.64
CA GLY A 290 13.47 -5.99 15.19
C GLY A 290 12.18 -6.69 14.74
N HIS A 291 11.78 -6.52 13.47
CA HIS A 291 10.67 -7.29 12.89
C HIS A 291 10.98 -8.81 12.95
N PRO A 292 10.00 -9.72 13.04
CA PRO A 292 10.26 -11.15 13.18
C PRO A 292 11.19 -11.68 12.10
N ARG A 293 12.25 -12.42 12.49
CA ARG A 293 13.27 -12.94 11.56
C ARG A 293 12.68 -13.74 10.39
N GLU A 294 11.69 -14.58 10.67
CA GLU A 294 10.97 -15.35 9.65
C GLU A 294 10.37 -14.45 8.54
N ARG A 295 9.81 -13.30 8.93
CA ARG A 295 9.24 -12.32 8.00
C ARG A 295 10.33 -11.60 7.21
N ILE A 296 11.44 -11.24 7.85
CA ILE A 296 12.60 -10.63 7.20
C ILE A 296 13.18 -11.57 6.15
N ASP A 297 13.41 -12.84 6.51
CA ASP A 297 13.95 -13.86 5.62
C ASP A 297 13.00 -14.12 4.43
N ALA A 298 11.68 -14.14 4.67
CA ALA A 298 10.69 -14.28 3.61
C ALA A 298 10.71 -13.08 2.65
N PHE A 299 10.85 -11.86 3.18
CA PHE A 299 10.89 -10.64 2.35
C PHE A 299 12.20 -10.50 1.59
N LEU A 300 13.32 -10.94 2.17
CA LEU A 300 14.62 -11.06 1.49
C LEU A 300 14.53 -12.02 0.29
N LYS A 301 13.94 -13.20 0.47
CA LYS A 301 13.72 -14.15 -0.64
C LYS A 301 12.87 -13.55 -1.76
N LEU A 302 11.78 -12.86 -1.40
CA LEU A 302 10.94 -12.15 -2.36
C LEU A 302 11.76 -11.09 -3.13
N SER A 303 12.58 -10.31 -2.42
CA SER A 303 13.46 -9.30 -3.01
C SER A 303 14.45 -9.91 -4.02
N GLU A 304 15.03 -11.07 -3.72
CA GLU A 304 15.97 -11.75 -4.62
C GLU A 304 15.26 -12.19 -5.92
N HIS A 305 14.05 -12.75 -5.81
CA HIS A 305 13.28 -13.16 -6.98
C HIS A 305 12.88 -11.98 -7.85
N ILE A 306 12.39 -10.88 -7.25
CA ILE A 306 12.03 -9.66 -7.98
C ILE A 306 13.26 -9.11 -8.73
N LYS A 307 14.41 -9.06 -8.06
CA LYS A 307 15.68 -8.62 -8.67
C LYS A 307 16.07 -9.49 -9.87
N LEU A 308 15.95 -10.81 -9.75
CA LEU A 308 16.23 -11.74 -10.85
C LEU A 308 15.28 -11.52 -12.03
N PHE A 309 13.99 -11.34 -11.78
CA PHE A 309 12.99 -11.09 -12.81
C PHE A 309 13.29 -9.81 -13.59
N GLN A 310 13.62 -8.72 -12.89
CA GLN A 310 13.89 -7.45 -13.55
C GLN A 310 15.22 -7.44 -14.27
N MET A 311 16.23 -8.12 -13.74
CA MET A 311 17.47 -8.33 -14.49
C MET A 311 17.16 -9.05 -15.80
N ALA A 312 16.30 -10.09 -15.78
CA ALA A 312 15.82 -10.71 -17.01
C ALA A 312 15.10 -9.73 -17.93
N GLN A 313 14.23 -8.88 -17.39
CA GLN A 313 13.47 -7.89 -18.14
C GLN A 313 14.34 -6.80 -18.77
N THR A 314 15.31 -6.24 -18.05
CA THR A 314 16.23 -5.22 -18.57
C THR A 314 17.07 -5.79 -19.70
N TYR A 315 17.63 -6.98 -19.53
CA TYR A 315 18.41 -7.64 -20.58
C TYR A 315 17.52 -8.04 -21.75
N HIS A 316 16.31 -8.55 -21.51
CA HIS A 316 15.36 -8.87 -22.56
C HIS A 316 15.02 -7.63 -23.39
N LEU A 317 14.66 -6.51 -22.76
CA LEU A 317 14.34 -5.26 -23.44
C LEU A 317 15.53 -4.72 -24.24
N LEU A 318 16.72 -4.66 -23.62
CA LEU A 318 17.94 -4.16 -24.28
C LEU A 318 18.23 -4.91 -25.58
N HIS A 319 18.18 -6.25 -25.55
CA HIS A 319 18.47 -7.06 -26.72
C HIS A 319 17.30 -7.10 -27.71
N SER A 320 16.04 -6.97 -27.27
CA SER A 320 14.89 -6.76 -28.17
C SER A 320 15.02 -5.47 -28.96
N VAL A 321 15.51 -4.38 -28.35
CA VAL A 321 15.83 -3.13 -29.06
C VAL A 321 16.99 -3.34 -30.04
N ALA A 322 18.04 -4.08 -29.64
CA ALA A 322 19.14 -4.43 -30.55
C ALA A 322 18.66 -5.27 -31.75
N LEU A 323 17.70 -6.18 -31.52
CA LEU A 323 17.08 -6.99 -32.57
C LEU A 323 16.30 -6.12 -33.59
N LEU A 324 15.64 -5.05 -33.14
CA LEU A 324 14.97 -4.10 -34.06
C LEU A 324 15.96 -3.35 -34.96
N ALA A 325 17.20 -3.14 -34.48
CA ALA A 325 18.26 -2.51 -35.25
C ALA A 325 19.01 -3.47 -36.20
N LEU A 326 18.67 -4.76 -36.22
CA LEU A 326 19.34 -5.77 -37.07
C LEU A 326 19.45 -5.41 -38.56
N PRO A 327 18.44 -4.79 -39.22
CA PRO A 327 18.53 -4.47 -40.64
C PRO A 327 19.69 -3.51 -40.99
N LEU A 328 20.27 -2.83 -39.99
CA LEU A 328 21.36 -1.88 -40.15
C LEU A 328 22.75 -2.54 -40.07
N VAL A 329 22.83 -3.83 -39.73
CA VAL A 329 24.09 -4.55 -39.48
C VAL A 329 24.49 -5.38 -40.70
N SER A 330 25.79 -5.48 -40.98
CA SER A 330 26.34 -6.19 -42.16
C SER A 330 25.96 -7.68 -42.22
N ARG A 331 25.78 -8.34 -41.08
CA ARG A 331 25.43 -9.78 -40.97
C ARG A 331 24.21 -10.02 -40.08
N PRO A 332 23.00 -9.67 -40.55
CA PRO A 332 21.80 -9.64 -39.71
C PRO A 332 21.38 -11.04 -39.21
N ILE A 333 21.54 -12.09 -40.02
CA ILE A 333 21.16 -13.46 -39.64
C ILE A 333 22.03 -14.00 -38.51
N LEU A 334 23.36 -13.80 -38.60
CA LEU A 334 24.30 -14.26 -37.57
C LEU A 334 24.06 -13.54 -36.25
N THR A 335 24.07 -12.20 -36.28
CA THR A 335 23.84 -11.35 -35.10
C THR A 335 22.47 -11.64 -34.49
N GLY A 336 21.42 -11.79 -35.31
CA GLY A 336 20.08 -12.13 -34.83
C GLY A 336 20.01 -13.51 -34.18
N SER A 337 20.65 -14.52 -34.77
CA SER A 337 20.68 -15.88 -34.19
C SER A 337 21.40 -15.93 -32.84
N LEU A 338 22.48 -15.16 -32.68
CA LEU A 338 23.23 -15.03 -31.43
C LEU A 338 22.38 -14.37 -30.35
N PHE A 339 21.71 -13.26 -30.67
CA PHE A 339 20.83 -12.59 -29.71
C PHE A 339 19.60 -13.42 -29.35
N LEU A 340 18.93 -14.06 -30.31
CA LEU A 340 17.76 -14.91 -30.02
C LEU A 340 18.14 -16.12 -29.15
N SER A 341 19.24 -16.79 -29.47
CA SER A 341 19.74 -17.92 -28.66
C SER A 341 20.20 -17.45 -27.29
N GLY A 342 20.90 -16.32 -27.21
CA GLY A 342 21.32 -15.70 -25.97
C GLY A 342 20.14 -15.30 -25.09
N LEU A 343 19.09 -14.70 -25.67
CA LEU A 343 17.85 -14.36 -24.97
C LEU A 343 17.16 -15.61 -24.39
N ALA A 344 17.03 -16.68 -25.19
CA ALA A 344 16.42 -17.92 -24.75
C ALA A 344 17.19 -18.57 -23.58
N PHE A 345 18.52 -18.63 -23.66
CA PHE A 345 19.36 -19.28 -22.64
C PHE A 345 19.73 -18.38 -21.45
N PHE A 346 19.62 -17.06 -21.59
CA PHE A 346 19.88 -16.10 -20.50
C PHE A 346 18.57 -15.71 -19.80
N CYS A 347 17.64 -15.07 -20.52
CA CYS A 347 16.43 -14.50 -19.93
C CYS A 347 15.41 -15.57 -19.54
N GLY A 348 15.23 -16.61 -20.38
CA GLY A 348 14.28 -17.70 -20.12
C GLY A 348 14.48 -18.39 -18.76
N PRO A 349 15.67 -18.96 -18.48
CA PRO A 349 15.98 -19.55 -17.19
C PRO A 349 15.82 -18.60 -15.99
N MET A 350 16.13 -17.31 -16.16
CA MET A 350 15.99 -16.33 -15.08
C MET A 350 14.53 -16.02 -14.77
N TYR A 351 13.68 -15.85 -15.79
CA TYR A 351 12.24 -15.72 -15.58
C TYR A 351 11.66 -16.97 -14.93
N PHE A 352 12.05 -18.15 -15.39
CA PHE A 352 11.60 -19.41 -14.82
C PHE A 352 11.99 -19.52 -13.33
N HIS A 353 13.24 -19.23 -13.00
CA HIS A 353 13.71 -19.28 -11.62
C HIS A 353 13.02 -18.24 -10.74
N ALA A 354 12.84 -17.00 -11.23
CA ALA A 354 12.20 -15.94 -10.47
C ALA A 354 10.72 -16.23 -10.13
N ILE A 355 9.97 -16.82 -11.07
CA ILE A 355 8.55 -17.15 -10.87
C ILE A 355 8.40 -18.45 -10.08
N ARG A 356 9.11 -19.52 -10.45
CA ARG A 356 8.90 -20.87 -9.89
C ARG A 356 9.78 -21.18 -8.67
N ASN A 357 10.71 -20.30 -8.32
CA ASN A 357 11.73 -20.55 -7.31
C ASN A 357 12.52 -21.86 -7.55
N ASP A 358 12.75 -22.20 -8.82
CA ASP A 358 13.44 -23.44 -9.21
C ASP A 358 14.77 -23.12 -9.91
N PRO A 359 15.93 -23.46 -9.31
CA PRO A 359 17.24 -23.10 -9.84
C PRO A 359 17.77 -24.07 -10.91
N ARG A 360 17.01 -25.11 -11.33
CA ARG A 360 17.49 -26.16 -12.26
C ARG A 360 18.17 -25.64 -13.52
N PHE A 361 17.66 -24.56 -14.10
CA PHE A 361 18.18 -23.99 -15.35
C PHE A 361 19.24 -22.91 -15.16
N ARG A 362 19.61 -22.59 -13.92
CA ARG A 362 20.60 -21.53 -13.60
C ARG A 362 22.00 -21.82 -14.17
N LEU A 363 22.33 -23.09 -14.38
CA LEU A 363 23.60 -23.51 -14.99
C LEU A 363 23.69 -23.12 -16.48
N VAL A 364 22.56 -22.88 -17.15
CA VAL A 364 22.51 -22.52 -18.57
C VAL A 364 22.70 -21.02 -18.78
N THR A 365 22.35 -20.20 -17.78
CA THR A 365 22.41 -18.73 -17.85
C THR A 365 23.77 -18.18 -18.28
N PRO A 366 24.93 -18.65 -17.78
CA PRO A 366 26.23 -18.14 -18.22
C PRO A 366 26.49 -18.32 -19.73
N TYR A 367 26.05 -19.44 -20.30
CA TYR A 367 26.19 -19.70 -21.74
C TYR A 367 25.33 -18.75 -22.57
N GLY A 368 24.11 -18.44 -22.10
CA GLY A 368 23.29 -17.38 -22.68
C GLY A 368 23.97 -16.03 -22.67
N GLY A 369 24.62 -15.66 -21.55
CA GLY A 369 25.40 -14.43 -21.44
C GLY A 369 26.55 -14.33 -22.44
N LEU A 370 27.28 -15.43 -22.67
CA LEU A 370 28.33 -15.50 -23.68
C LEU A 370 27.80 -15.28 -25.11
N LEU A 371 26.63 -15.85 -25.42
CA LEU A 371 25.97 -15.65 -26.73
C LEU A 371 25.54 -14.19 -26.92
N LEU A 372 25.02 -13.54 -25.88
CA LEU A 372 24.68 -12.11 -25.93
C LEU A 372 25.92 -11.24 -26.17
N ILE A 373 27.03 -11.52 -25.48
CA ILE A 373 28.32 -10.83 -25.69
C ILE A 373 28.81 -11.05 -27.13
N ALA A 374 28.74 -12.29 -27.63
CA ALA A 374 29.11 -12.60 -29.00
C ALA A 374 28.24 -11.86 -30.04
N GLY A 375 26.94 -11.68 -29.77
CA GLY A 375 26.04 -10.88 -30.59
C GLY A 375 26.41 -9.40 -30.63
N TRP A 376 26.83 -8.80 -29.50
CA TRP A 376 27.34 -7.43 -29.51
C TRP A 376 28.68 -7.31 -30.25
N LEU A 377 29.59 -8.27 -30.07
CA LEU A 377 30.86 -8.30 -30.80
C LEU A 377 30.64 -8.45 -32.31
N SER A 378 29.63 -9.22 -32.74
CA SER A 378 29.35 -9.38 -34.17
C SER A 378 28.82 -8.11 -34.85
N ILE A 379 28.28 -7.15 -34.10
CA ILE A 379 27.94 -5.81 -34.60
C ILE A 379 29.18 -4.93 -34.76
N ILE A 380 30.16 -5.06 -33.86
CA ILE A 380 31.36 -4.21 -33.87
C ILE A 380 32.36 -4.67 -34.94
N ILE A 381 32.46 -5.99 -35.14
CA ILE A 381 33.43 -6.60 -36.06
C ILE A 381 32.97 -6.52 -37.52
N PHE A 382 31.65 -6.52 -37.77
CA PHE A 382 31.04 -6.53 -39.10
C PHE A 382 30.00 -5.44 -39.23
#